data_AF-A0A556VZA1-F1
#
_entry.id   AF-A0A556VZA1-F1
#
_cell.length_a   1.000
_cell.length_b   1.000
_cell.length_c   1.000
_cell.angle_alpha   90.00
_cell.angle_beta   90.00
_cell.angle_gamma   90.00
#
_symmetry.space_group_name_H-M   'P 1'
#
loop_
_entity.id
_entity.type
_entity.pdbx_description
1 polymer ?
#
loop_
_entity_poly.entity_id
_entity_poly.type
_entity_poly.pdbx_seq_one_letter_code
_entity_poly.pdbx_strand_id
1 'polypeptide(L)'
;MSRHIIKIDDNGEGARAEQLNLSNLASAAVELLAEYPVHQREKMCSKLMGMIDAGLEDIEKAELQQIEQSIDAMATKYGPLVTWQAAGGWIELELPLALVEQVNADHDDAMQTLTILLSPQLDRIPPAMMADALADQYLGKRSDYLALVALACRELK
;
A
#
# COMPACT_ATOMS: atom_id res chain seq x y z
N MET A 1 -6.34 -16.38 -2.29
CA MET A 1 -6.97 -15.80 -3.50
C MET A 1 -5.94 -15.86 -4.62
N SER A 2 -6.34 -16.35 -5.80
CA SER A 2 -5.46 -16.64 -6.95
C SER A 2 -5.25 -15.44 -7.87
N ARG A 3 -4.14 -15.50 -8.64
CA ARG A 3 -3.77 -14.82 -9.93
C ARG A 3 -2.51 -13.92 -9.78
N HIS A 4 -1.54 -13.80 -10.69
CA HIS A 4 -1.27 -14.36 -12.04
C HIS A 4 0.25 -14.69 -12.21
N ILE A 5 0.58 -15.55 -13.19
CA ILE A 5 1.93 -16.10 -13.43
C ILE A 5 2.68 -15.22 -14.44
N ILE A 6 3.90 -14.80 -14.10
CA ILE A 6 4.85 -14.18 -15.05
C ILE A 6 5.43 -15.31 -15.91
N LYS A 7 5.09 -15.33 -17.20
CA LYS A 7 5.90 -16.04 -18.20
C LYS A 7 7.02 -15.09 -18.60
N ILE A 8 8.24 -15.44 -18.24
CA ILE A 8 9.44 -14.79 -18.75
C ILE A 8 9.65 -15.35 -20.17
N ASP A 9 9.59 -14.49 -21.17
CA ASP A 9 10.08 -14.79 -22.51
C ASP A 9 11.59 -14.51 -22.57
N ASP A 10 12.28 -15.25 -23.45
CA ASP A 10 13.75 -15.31 -23.55
C ASP A 10 14.43 -13.96 -23.89
N ASN A 11 13.64 -12.87 -24.05
CA ASN A 11 14.10 -11.56 -24.50
C ASN A 11 14.06 -10.47 -23.41
N GLY A 12 13.57 -10.76 -22.20
CA GLY A 12 13.70 -9.84 -21.05
C GLY A 12 12.91 -8.53 -21.13
N GLU A 13 11.93 -8.41 -22.03
CA GLU A 13 11.10 -7.21 -22.17
C GLU A 13 9.63 -7.51 -21.87
N GLY A 14 9.25 -7.47 -20.59
CA GLY A 14 7.84 -7.64 -20.22
C GLY A 14 7.55 -7.82 -18.75
N ALA A 15 8.21 -7.10 -17.84
CA ALA A 15 7.88 -7.15 -16.42
C ALA A 15 6.70 -6.20 -16.11
N ARG A 16 5.47 -6.68 -16.26
CA ARG A 16 4.32 -6.06 -15.58
C ARG A 16 4.31 -6.54 -14.14
N ALA A 17 4.53 -5.60 -13.22
CA ALA A 17 4.50 -5.83 -11.78
C ALA A 17 3.07 -6.20 -11.33
N GLU A 18 2.89 -7.43 -10.86
CA GLU A 18 1.76 -7.81 -10.00
C GLU A 18 2.29 -8.62 -8.81
N GLN A 19 2.05 -8.07 -7.62
CA GLN A 19 2.23 -8.58 -6.25
C GLN A 19 3.15 -9.80 -6.01
N LEU A 20 4.34 -9.51 -5.47
CA LEU A 20 5.29 -10.49 -4.93
C LEU A 20 4.69 -11.22 -3.71
N ASN A 21 4.54 -12.54 -3.81
CA ASN A 21 4.34 -13.40 -2.64
C ASN A 21 5.71 -13.98 -2.24
N LEU A 22 6.35 -13.40 -1.23
CA LEU A 22 7.72 -13.69 -0.82
C LEU A 22 7.98 -15.19 -0.56
N SER A 23 6.96 -15.93 -0.10
CA SER A 23 7.06 -17.38 0.12
C SER A 23 7.16 -18.18 -1.19
N ASN A 24 6.36 -17.82 -2.19
CA ASN A 24 6.43 -18.45 -3.52
C ASN A 24 7.72 -18.07 -4.24
N LEU A 25 8.19 -16.83 -4.06
CA LEU A 25 9.45 -16.37 -4.63
C LEU A 25 10.64 -17.12 -4.03
N ALA A 26 10.61 -17.34 -2.71
CA ALA A 26 11.61 -18.13 -2.00
C ALA A 26 11.61 -19.60 -2.47
N SER A 27 10.43 -20.22 -2.61
CA SER A 27 10.34 -21.60 -3.14
C SER A 27 10.83 -21.72 -4.58
N ALA A 28 10.42 -20.80 -5.47
CA ALA A 28 10.88 -20.77 -6.85
C ALA A 28 12.39 -20.51 -6.97
N ALA A 29 12.94 -19.64 -6.11
CA ALA A 29 14.38 -19.40 -6.05
C ALA A 29 15.15 -20.65 -5.61
N VAL A 30 14.64 -21.41 -4.63
CA VAL A 30 15.24 -22.67 -4.17
C VAL A 30 15.25 -23.73 -5.28
N GLU A 31 14.17 -23.86 -6.05
CA GLU A 31 14.08 -24.77 -7.19
C GLU A 31 15.08 -24.39 -8.30
N LEU A 32 15.15 -23.11 -8.67
CA LEU A 32 16.13 -22.58 -9.61
C LEU A 32 17.58 -22.80 -9.16
N LEU A 33 17.87 -22.64 -7.86
CA LEU A 33 19.21 -22.84 -7.30
C LEU A 33 19.63 -24.31 -7.26
N ALA A 34 18.68 -25.25 -7.20
CA ALA A 34 18.97 -26.68 -7.19
C ALA A 34 19.62 -27.15 -8.50
N GLU A 35 19.30 -26.50 -9.63
CA GLU A 35 19.82 -26.80 -10.96
C GLU A 35 21.29 -26.37 -11.16
N TYR A 36 21.80 -25.47 -10.31
CA TYR A 36 23.19 -25.01 -10.40
C TYR A 36 24.17 -25.91 -9.64
N PRO A 37 25.41 -26.08 -10.15
CA PRO A 37 26.50 -26.71 -9.40
C PRO A 37 26.77 -26.00 -8.06
N VAL A 38 27.07 -26.76 -7.00
CA VAL A 38 27.21 -26.25 -5.62
C VAL A 38 28.14 -25.04 -5.51
N HIS A 39 29.26 -25.04 -6.23
CA HIS A 39 30.25 -23.95 -6.23
C HIS A 39 29.77 -22.65 -6.90
N GLN A 40 28.62 -22.66 -7.58
CA GLN A 40 28.01 -21.49 -8.23
C GLN A 40 26.74 -21.01 -7.52
N ARG A 41 26.18 -21.83 -6.62
CA ARG A 41 24.92 -21.54 -5.93
C ARG A 41 25.01 -20.26 -5.11
N GLU A 42 26.10 -20.04 -4.38
CA GLU A 42 26.28 -18.84 -3.55
C GLU A 42 26.27 -17.53 -4.38
N LYS A 43 26.97 -17.54 -5.52
CA LYS A 43 26.98 -16.41 -6.46
C LYS A 43 25.59 -16.17 -7.05
N MET A 44 24.85 -17.24 -7.35
CA MET A 44 23.48 -17.14 -7.89
C MET A 44 22.49 -16.66 -6.83
N CYS A 45 22.57 -17.14 -5.58
CA CYS A 45 21.78 -16.64 -4.45
C CYS A 45 21.97 -15.13 -4.28
N SER A 46 23.23 -14.68 -4.30
CA SER A 46 23.55 -13.25 -4.16
C SER A 46 22.94 -12.41 -5.28
N LYS A 47 22.99 -12.91 -6.52
CA LYS A 47 22.37 -12.24 -7.67
C LYS A 47 20.84 -12.21 -7.56
N LEU A 48 20.21 -13.30 -7.12
CA LEU A 48 18.77 -13.37 -6.94
C LEU A 48 18.30 -12.42 -5.83
N MET A 49 18.99 -12.36 -4.69
CA MET A 49 18.68 -11.40 -3.63
C MET A 49 18.75 -9.96 -4.15
N GLY A 50 19.82 -9.61 -4.87
CA GLY A 50 19.93 -8.26 -5.45
C GLY A 50 18.83 -7.91 -6.46
N MET A 51 18.30 -8.89 -7.20
CA MET A 51 17.14 -8.67 -8.09
C MET A 51 15.82 -8.51 -7.31
N ILE A 52 15.66 -9.23 -6.20
CA ILE A 52 14.50 -9.10 -5.31
C ILE A 52 14.51 -7.73 -4.65
N ASP A 53 15.66 -7.31 -4.11
CA ASP A 53 15.81 -6.00 -3.47
C ASP A 53 15.48 -4.87 -4.45
N ALA A 54 16.06 -4.91 -5.66
CA ALA A 54 15.76 -3.93 -6.70
C ALA A 54 14.26 -3.93 -7.11
N GLY A 55 13.65 -5.12 -7.22
CA GLY A 55 12.22 -5.23 -7.54
C GLY A 55 11.32 -4.70 -6.42
N LEU A 56 11.71 -4.88 -5.16
CA LEU A 56 11.01 -4.31 -4.01
C LEU A 56 11.11 -2.78 -3.98
N GLU A 57 12.29 -2.23 -4.28
CA GLU A 57 12.50 -0.78 -4.41
C GLU A 57 11.61 -0.17 -5.50
N ASP A 58 11.51 -0.82 -6.67
CA ASP A 58 10.66 -0.37 -7.77
C ASP A 58 9.17 -0.38 -7.40
N ILE A 59 8.71 -1.38 -6.64
CA ILE A 59 7.34 -1.47 -6.15
C ILE A 59 7.06 -0.35 -5.15
N GLU A 60 7.92 -0.16 -4.16
CA GLU A 60 7.74 0.90 -3.16
C GLU A 60 7.68 2.28 -3.84
N LYS A 61 8.55 2.50 -4.84
CA LYS A 61 8.53 3.74 -5.63
C LYS A 61 7.23 3.93 -6.40
N ALA A 62 6.69 2.87 -7.01
CA ALA A 62 5.42 2.94 -7.73
C ALA A 62 4.24 3.22 -6.79
N GLU A 63 4.21 2.60 -5.61
CA GLU A 63 3.20 2.84 -4.59
C GLU A 63 3.24 4.29 -4.08
N LEU A 64 4.44 4.80 -3.79
CA LEU A 64 4.64 6.21 -3.42
C LEU A 64 4.12 7.16 -4.51
N GLN A 65 4.48 6.90 -5.75
CA GLN A 65 4.03 7.72 -6.87
C GLN A 65 2.51 7.67 -7.05
N GLN A 66 1.87 6.53 -6.78
CA GLN A 66 0.42 6.40 -6.81
C GLN A 66 -0.25 7.23 -5.71
N ILE A 67 0.34 7.28 -4.51
CA ILE A 67 -0.14 8.11 -3.41
C ILE A 67 -0.05 9.60 -3.78
N GLU A 68 1.11 10.05 -4.28
CA GLU A 68 1.32 11.44 -4.71
C GLU A 68 0.30 11.85 -5.79
N GLN A 69 0.10 11.00 -6.80
CA GLN A 69 -0.90 11.25 -7.85
C GLN A 69 -2.33 11.30 -7.30
N SER A 70 -2.66 10.47 -6.31
CA SER A 70 -3.96 10.49 -5.65
C SER A 70 -4.17 11.80 -4.89
N ILE A 71 -3.16 12.27 -4.16
CA ILE A 71 -3.18 13.55 -3.44
C ILE A 71 -3.35 14.73 -4.42
N ASP A 72 -2.57 14.77 -5.50
CA ASP A 72 -2.68 15.82 -6.52
C ASP A 72 -4.07 15.84 -7.20
N ALA A 73 -4.60 14.65 -7.52
CA ALA A 73 -5.94 14.52 -8.08
C ALA A 73 -7.02 14.99 -7.11
N MET A 74 -6.86 14.70 -5.82
CA MET A 74 -7.75 15.18 -4.77
C MET A 74 -7.69 16.70 -4.64
N ALA A 75 -6.49 17.30 -4.59
CA ALA A 75 -6.31 18.74 -4.51
C ALA A 75 -6.94 19.46 -5.71
N THR A 76 -6.74 18.92 -6.91
CA THR A 76 -7.29 19.48 -8.15
C THR A 76 -8.81 19.42 -8.19
N LYS A 77 -9.41 18.31 -7.74
CA LYS A 77 -10.85 18.05 -7.88
C LYS A 77 -11.68 18.63 -6.73
N TYR A 78 -11.17 18.56 -5.51
CA TYR A 78 -11.92 18.89 -4.29
C TYR A 78 -11.38 20.15 -3.58
N GLY A 79 -10.29 20.73 -4.09
CA GLY A 79 -9.72 21.97 -3.57
C GLY A 79 -8.74 21.73 -2.42
N PRO A 80 -8.70 22.62 -1.41
CA PRO A 80 -7.72 22.55 -0.32
C PRO A 80 -7.73 21.19 0.40
N LEU A 81 -6.53 20.69 0.68
CA LEU A 81 -6.31 19.51 1.51
C LEU A 81 -5.98 19.92 2.95
N VAL A 82 -6.24 19.01 3.88
CA VAL A 82 -5.87 19.10 5.27
C VAL A 82 -5.17 17.81 5.69
N THR A 83 -4.07 17.96 6.40
CA THR A 83 -3.31 16.85 6.96
C THR A 83 -3.87 16.46 8.32
N TRP A 84 -4.29 15.21 8.48
CA TRP A 84 -4.53 14.60 9.79
C TRP A 84 -3.37 13.70 10.17
N GLN A 85 -2.98 13.73 11.44
CA GLN A 85 -1.97 12.85 11.99
C GLN A 85 -2.55 12.11 13.20
N ALA A 86 -2.43 10.79 13.23
CA ALA A 86 -2.87 9.98 14.36
C ALA A 86 -2.07 10.33 15.62
N ALA A 87 -2.68 10.13 16.80
CA ALA A 87 -1.98 10.26 18.08
C ALA A 87 -0.74 9.36 18.11
N GLY A 88 0.45 9.97 18.19
CA GLY A 88 1.74 9.29 18.08
C GLY A 88 2.53 9.61 16.80
N GLY A 89 1.90 10.21 15.79
CA GLY A 89 2.55 10.75 14.58
C GLY A 89 2.97 9.71 13.54
N TRP A 90 2.60 8.44 13.72
CA TRP A 90 3.01 7.34 12.84
C TRP A 90 2.12 7.15 11.61
N ILE A 91 0.92 7.71 11.63
CA ILE A 91 0.00 7.72 10.49
C ILE A 91 -0.29 9.18 10.14
N GLU A 92 -0.13 9.51 8.87
CA GLU A 92 -0.49 10.79 8.28
C GLU A 92 -1.43 10.53 7.10
N LEU A 93 -2.50 11.33 7.02
CA LEU A 93 -3.46 11.28 5.93
C LEU A 93 -3.69 12.68 5.39
N GLU A 94 -3.66 12.82 4.07
CA GLU A 94 -4.06 14.02 3.34
C GLU A 94 -5.51 13.88 2.88
N LEU A 95 -6.40 14.71 3.43
CA LEU A 95 -7.84 14.64 3.19
C LEU A 95 -8.36 15.94 2.53
N PRO A 96 -9.30 15.87 1.58
CA PRO A 96 -9.95 17.06 1.07
C PRO A 96 -10.84 17.73 2.11
N LEU A 97 -10.57 19.00 2.43
CA LEU A 97 -11.30 19.73 3.48
C LEU A 97 -12.81 19.74 3.24
N ALA A 98 -13.22 19.98 1.98
CA ALA A 98 -14.63 20.00 1.61
C ALA A 98 -15.36 18.66 1.85
N LEU A 99 -14.66 17.53 1.74
CA LEU A 99 -15.24 16.21 2.05
C LEU A 99 -15.24 15.93 3.55
N VAL A 100 -14.20 16.37 4.27
CA VAL A 100 -14.16 16.29 5.74
C VAL A 100 -15.34 17.06 6.35
N GLU A 101 -15.63 18.27 5.87
CA GLU A 101 -16.78 19.07 6.30
C GLU A 101 -18.12 18.37 6.00
N GLN A 102 -18.27 17.75 4.82
CA GLN A 102 -19.48 17.00 4.47
C GLN A 102 -19.67 15.76 5.36
N VAL A 103 -18.59 15.02 5.63
CA VAL A 103 -18.62 13.89 6.56
C VAL A 103 -19.03 14.34 7.96
N ASN A 104 -18.47 15.46 8.43
CA ASN A 104 -18.78 16.02 9.75
C ASN A 104 -20.20 16.59 9.87
N ALA A 105 -20.87 16.85 8.75
CA ALA A 105 -22.28 17.22 8.64
C ALA A 105 -23.21 16.01 8.44
N ASP A 106 -22.73 14.78 8.73
CA ASP A 106 -23.48 13.51 8.66
C ASP A 106 -23.99 13.14 7.26
N HIS A 107 -23.23 13.45 6.21
CA HIS A 107 -23.47 12.94 4.86
C HIS A 107 -22.79 11.57 4.65
N ASP A 108 -23.53 10.47 4.86
CA ASP A 108 -23.02 9.09 4.76
C ASP A 108 -22.28 8.79 3.43
N ASP A 109 -22.79 9.30 2.30
CA ASP A 109 -22.17 9.12 0.98
C ASP A 109 -20.76 9.74 0.88
N ALA A 110 -20.51 10.81 1.64
CA ALA A 110 -19.22 11.48 1.67
C ALA A 110 -18.15 10.62 2.37
N MET A 111 -18.53 9.86 3.40
CA MET A 111 -17.61 8.98 4.13
C MET A 111 -17.10 7.86 3.23
N GLN A 112 -18.00 7.21 2.49
CA GLN A 112 -17.63 6.15 1.57
C GLN A 112 -16.77 6.68 0.41
N THR A 113 -17.14 7.84 -0.14
CA THR A 113 -16.36 8.52 -1.18
C THR A 113 -14.95 8.84 -0.68
N LEU A 114 -14.83 9.43 0.50
CA LEU A 114 -13.55 9.80 1.10
C LEU A 114 -12.68 8.58 1.35
N THR A 115 -13.25 7.50 1.90
CA THR A 115 -12.51 6.25 2.14
C THR A 115 -11.99 5.64 0.84
N ILE A 116 -12.78 5.66 -0.24
CA ILE A 116 -12.33 5.17 -1.56
C ILE A 116 -11.15 6.01 -2.05
N LEU A 117 -11.24 7.34 -1.97
CA LEU A 117 -10.18 8.25 -2.40
C LEU A 117 -8.88 8.04 -1.62
N LEU A 118 -8.98 7.77 -0.32
CA LEU A 118 -7.84 7.55 0.56
C LEU A 118 -7.25 6.15 0.47
N SER A 119 -7.85 5.21 -0.28
CA SER A 119 -7.38 3.82 -0.36
C SER A 119 -5.86 3.69 -0.60
N PRO A 120 -5.22 4.47 -1.50
CA PRO A 120 -3.77 4.38 -1.71
C PRO A 120 -2.95 4.71 -0.46
N GLN A 121 -3.39 5.69 0.34
CA GLN A 121 -2.74 6.06 1.60
C GLN A 121 -3.01 5.00 2.68
N LEU A 122 -4.24 4.49 2.74
CA LEU A 122 -4.69 3.52 3.74
C LEU A 122 -4.05 2.14 3.56
N ASP A 123 -3.86 1.69 2.31
CA ASP A 123 -3.26 0.40 1.98
C ASP A 123 -1.79 0.29 2.42
N ARG A 124 -1.10 1.44 2.61
CA ARG A 124 0.27 1.47 3.12
C ARG A 124 0.36 1.33 4.64
N ILE A 125 -0.74 1.55 5.37
CA ILE A 125 -0.72 1.55 6.83
C ILE A 125 -0.52 0.11 7.35
N PRO A 126 0.58 -0.17 8.07
CA PRO A 126 0.79 -1.48 8.64
C PRO A 126 -0.32 -1.84 9.63
N PRO A 127 -0.78 -3.11 9.69
CA PRO A 127 -1.79 -3.56 10.63
C PRO A 127 -1.52 -3.17 12.10
N ALA A 128 -0.26 -3.17 12.51
CA ALA A 128 0.15 -2.77 13.86
C ALA A 128 -0.11 -1.29 14.14
N MET A 129 0.13 -0.40 13.17
CA MET A 129 -0.15 1.03 13.31
C MET A 129 -1.66 1.29 13.28
N MET A 130 -2.39 0.58 12.42
CA MET A 130 -3.86 0.63 12.39
C MET A 130 -4.48 0.20 13.72
N ALA A 131 -3.94 -0.87 14.33
CA ALA A 131 -4.38 -1.36 15.63
C ALA A 131 -4.12 -0.35 16.76
N ASP A 132 -2.98 0.34 16.73
CA ASP A 132 -2.65 1.38 17.71
C ASP A 132 -3.59 2.59 17.58
N ALA A 133 -3.83 3.07 16.36
CA ALA A 133 -4.70 4.22 16.11
C ALA A 133 -6.18 3.94 16.44
N LEU A 134 -6.67 2.71 16.20
CA LEU A 134 -8.08 2.35 16.41
C LEU A 134 -8.35 1.74 17.79
N ALA A 135 -7.32 1.24 18.48
CA ALA A 135 -7.42 0.55 19.75
C ALA A 135 -8.53 -0.53 19.73
N ASP A 136 -9.51 -0.43 20.63
CA ASP A 136 -10.63 -1.39 20.76
C ASP A 136 -11.53 -1.48 19.52
N GLN A 137 -11.40 -0.56 18.55
CA GLN A 137 -12.17 -0.57 17.30
C GLN A 137 -11.49 -1.36 16.19
N TYR A 138 -10.25 -1.85 16.38
CA TYR A 138 -9.53 -2.60 15.37
C TYR A 138 -10.08 -4.03 15.21
N LEU A 139 -10.50 -4.39 14.00
CA LEU A 139 -11.09 -5.70 13.69
C LEU A 139 -10.21 -6.58 12.80
N GLY A 140 -9.08 -6.06 12.29
CA GLY A 140 -8.23 -6.75 11.32
C GLY A 140 -8.91 -6.93 9.96
N LYS A 141 -9.78 -5.99 9.57
CA LYS A 141 -10.63 -6.08 8.37
C LYS A 141 -10.61 -4.77 7.59
N ARG A 142 -11.00 -4.80 6.31
CA ARG A 142 -11.16 -3.58 5.49
C ARG A 142 -12.11 -2.54 6.08
N SER A 143 -13.03 -2.93 6.98
CA SER A 143 -13.86 -1.98 7.71
C SER A 143 -13.06 -1.02 8.61
N ASP A 144 -11.84 -1.39 8.99
CA ASP A 144 -10.95 -0.55 9.82
C ASP A 144 -10.55 0.73 9.07
N TYR A 145 -10.54 0.71 7.73
CA TYR A 145 -10.31 1.91 6.92
C TYR A 145 -11.39 2.96 7.14
N LEU A 146 -12.66 2.54 7.14
CA LEU A 146 -13.78 3.43 7.43
C LEU A 146 -13.68 3.99 8.86
N ALA A 147 -13.30 3.15 9.82
CA ALA A 147 -13.13 3.58 11.21
C ALA A 147 -12.01 4.63 11.34
N LEU A 148 -10.89 4.46 10.63
CA LEU A 148 -9.78 5.40 10.65
C LEU A 148 -10.13 6.73 9.98
N VAL A 149 -10.82 6.70 8.84
CA VAL A 149 -11.29 7.93 8.17
C VAL A 149 -12.30 8.66 9.05
N ALA A 150 -13.21 7.94 9.69
CA ALA A 150 -14.15 8.53 10.65
C ALA A 150 -13.44 9.18 11.86
N LEU A 151 -12.39 8.54 12.37
CA LEU A 151 -11.53 9.11 13.41
C LEU A 151 -10.87 10.41 12.94
N ALA A 152 -10.23 10.38 11.77
CA ALA A 152 -9.57 11.54 11.18
C ALA A 152 -10.50 12.72 11.00
N CYS A 153 -11.68 12.51 10.38
CA CYS A 153 -12.66 13.57 10.19
C CYS A 153 -13.16 14.16 11.52
N ARG A 154 -13.37 13.33 12.54
CA ARG A 154 -13.81 13.76 13.87
C ARG A 154 -12.77 14.63 14.57
N GLU A 155 -11.49 14.32 14.42
CA GLU A 155 -10.39 15.06 15.06
C GLU A 155 -10.01 16.35 14.32
N LEU A 156 -10.35 16.45 13.03
CA LEU A 156 -10.20 17.66 12.22
C LEU A 156 -11.36 18.66 12.35
N LYS A 157 -12.28 18.47 13.30
CA LYS A 157 -13.44 19.35 13.55
C LYS A 157 -13.05 20.71 14.14
#